data_AF-A0A9X3DQE1-F1
#
_entry.id   AF-A0A9X3DQE1-F1
#
_cell.length_a   1.000
_cell.length_b   1.000
_cell.length_c   1.000
_cell.angle_alpha   90.00
_cell.angle_beta   90.00
_cell.angle_gamma   90.00
#
_symmetry.space_group_name_H-M   'P 1'
#
loop_
_entity.id
_entity.type
_entity.pdbx_description
1 polymer ?
#
loop_
_entity_poly.entity_id
_entity_poly.type
_entity_poly.pdbx_seq_one_letter_code
_entity_poly.pdbx_strand_id
1 'polypeptide(L)'
;MSYIYVITPLMQFYHYIQPELEKYKIEVLMEYFDANHQIQINAITAENLQTQLLKYGHRNLGFYFLDKAQKINKSQIYNDEYCIYAIEGKGGRETEDNLEKITLRMISKTPDKNIKGFFNAIKRKLNHDENFAQGIQGDSRLHQQHYYLKSYVGKKVFKSDFYNDKAPALIPK
;
A
#
# COMPACT_ATOMS: atom_id res chain seq x y z
N MET A 1 7.73 -12.20 -8.65
CA MET A 1 7.67 -10.91 -7.94
C MET A 1 6.48 -10.95 -7.00
N SER A 2 6.63 -10.46 -5.76
CA SER A 2 5.68 -10.71 -4.67
C SER A 2 4.76 -9.53 -4.44
N TYR A 3 3.47 -9.81 -4.22
CA TYR A 3 2.43 -8.81 -4.02
C TYR A 3 1.59 -9.08 -2.76
N ILE A 4 1.08 -8.00 -2.17
CA ILE A 4 -0.01 -8.03 -1.18
C ILE A 4 -1.08 -7.06 -1.68
N TYR A 5 -2.33 -7.51 -1.70
CA TYR A 5 -3.49 -6.71 -2.09
C TYR A 5 -4.41 -6.57 -0.88
N VAL A 6 -4.66 -5.34 -0.44
CA VAL A 6 -5.50 -5.07 0.74
C VAL A 6 -6.53 -4.01 0.39
N ILE A 7 -7.79 -4.21 0.74
CA ILE A 7 -8.87 -3.26 0.50
C ILE A 7 -9.29 -2.65 1.84
N THR A 8 -8.77 -1.47 2.11
CA THR A 8 -8.94 -0.67 3.33
C THR A 8 -8.40 0.74 3.06
N PRO A 9 -8.84 1.77 3.80
CA PRO A 9 -8.22 3.10 3.73
C PRO A 9 -6.73 3.03 4.09
N LEU A 10 -5.87 3.79 3.38
CA LEU A 10 -4.43 3.82 3.63
C LEU A 10 -4.11 4.32 5.04
N MET A 11 -4.87 5.28 5.56
CA MET A 11 -4.71 5.77 6.93
C MET A 11 -4.94 4.64 7.94
N GLN A 12 -5.99 3.84 7.76
CA GLN A 12 -6.27 2.70 8.64
C GLN A 12 -5.21 1.61 8.48
N PHE A 13 -4.77 1.33 7.26
CA PHE A 13 -3.71 0.35 7.00
C PHE A 13 -2.38 0.76 7.64
N TYR A 14 -2.02 2.04 7.55
CA TYR A 14 -0.80 2.59 8.14
C TYR A 14 -0.76 2.38 9.66
N HIS A 15 -1.84 2.72 10.37
CA HIS A 15 -1.94 2.44 11.81
C HIS A 15 -1.90 0.94 12.12
N TYR A 16 -2.59 0.14 11.32
CA TYR A 16 -2.65 -1.31 11.51
C TYR A 16 -1.25 -1.95 11.45
N ILE A 17 -0.39 -1.50 10.54
CA ILE A 17 0.98 -2.05 10.38
C ILE A 17 2.05 -1.30 11.20
N GLN A 18 1.66 -0.30 12.01
CA GLN A 18 2.60 0.50 12.79
C GLN A 18 3.52 -0.34 13.69
N PRO A 19 3.05 -1.37 14.41
CA PRO A 19 3.94 -2.23 15.19
C PRO A 19 5.00 -2.93 14.33
N GLU A 20 4.66 -3.32 13.10
CA GLU A 20 5.60 -3.91 12.16
C GLU A 20 6.58 -2.88 11.59
N LEU A 21 6.15 -1.64 11.34
CA LEU A 21 7.04 -0.55 10.94
C LEU A 21 8.12 -0.30 12.00
N GLU A 22 7.72 -0.20 13.27
CA GLU A 22 8.62 0.02 14.39
C GLU A 22 9.60 -1.15 14.59
N LYS A 23 9.08 -2.39 14.60
CA LYS A 23 9.87 -3.61 14.77
C LYS A 23 10.96 -3.77 13.72
N TYR A 24 10.63 -3.50 12.46
CA TYR A 24 11.55 -3.65 11.33
C TYR A 24 12.31 -2.36 10.99
N LYS A 25 12.07 -1.27 11.74
CA LYS A 25 12.66 0.07 11.54
C LYS A 25 12.47 0.57 10.10
N ILE A 26 11.24 0.44 9.61
CA ILE A 26 10.85 0.82 8.25
C ILE A 26 10.27 2.24 8.26
N GLU A 27 10.75 3.07 7.35
CA GLU A 27 10.20 4.39 7.08
C GLU A 27 9.18 4.29 5.93
N VAL A 28 8.13 5.12 6.00
CA VAL A 28 7.15 5.23 4.92
C VAL A 28 7.32 6.57 4.23
N LEU A 29 7.51 6.54 2.92
CA LEU A 29 7.65 7.72 2.07
C LEU A 29 6.42 7.80 1.15
N MET A 30 5.89 9.00 0.89
CA MET A 30 4.77 9.20 -0.03
C MET A 30 5.15 10.18 -1.13
N GLU A 31 4.67 9.90 -2.35
CA GLU A 31 4.82 10.79 -3.50
C GLU A 31 3.99 12.06 -3.34
N TYR A 32 4.57 13.20 -3.71
CA TYR A 32 3.87 14.47 -3.85
C TYR A 32 4.44 15.28 -5.03
N PHE A 33 3.69 16.28 -5.51
CA PHE A 33 4.20 17.22 -6.51
C PHE A 33 4.78 18.44 -5.83
N ASP A 34 5.98 18.84 -6.23
CA ASP A 34 6.49 20.17 -5.90
C ASP A 34 5.83 21.26 -6.77
N ALA A 35 6.20 22.51 -6.53
CA ALA A 35 5.68 23.66 -7.28
C ALA A 35 5.98 23.59 -8.80
N ASN A 36 6.98 22.80 -9.21
CA ASN A 36 7.36 22.60 -10.60
C ASN A 36 6.68 21.37 -11.23
N HIS A 37 5.68 20.78 -10.55
CA HIS A 37 5.00 19.55 -10.96
C HIS A 37 5.94 18.34 -11.12
N GLN A 38 7.06 18.32 -10.39
CA GLN A 38 7.92 17.15 -10.30
C GLN A 38 7.51 16.28 -9.11
N ILE A 39 7.57 14.95 -9.30
CA ILE A 39 7.27 13.99 -8.24
C ILE A 39 8.46 13.91 -7.30
N GLN A 40 8.20 14.24 -6.04
CA GLN A 40 9.11 14.10 -4.91
C GLN A 40 8.59 13.03 -3.95
N ILE A 41 9.42 12.58 -3.02
CA ILE A 41 9.01 11.69 -1.93
C ILE A 41 9.36 12.31 -0.58
N ASN A 42 8.43 12.23 0.37
CA ASN A 42 8.63 12.71 1.73
C ASN A 42 8.21 11.64 2.74
N ALA A 43 8.90 11.62 3.88
CA ALA A 43 8.51 10.78 5.01
C ALA A 43 7.13 11.17 5.54
N ILE A 44 6.31 10.15 5.82
CA ILE A 44 5.00 10.33 6.43
C ILE A 44 4.99 9.88 7.89
N THR A 45 4.18 10.57 8.68
CA THR A 45 3.80 10.21 10.05
C THR A 45 2.28 10.01 10.09
N ALA A 46 1.77 9.42 11.17
CA ALA A 46 0.31 9.33 11.37
C ALA A 46 -0.36 10.72 11.27
N GLU A 47 0.26 11.74 11.86
CA GLU A 47 -0.27 13.11 11.90
C GLU A 47 -0.36 13.76 10.52
N ASN A 48 0.67 13.57 9.68
CA ASN A 48 0.74 14.25 8.39
C ASN A 48 0.11 13.45 7.23
N LEU A 49 -0.11 12.14 7.40
CA LEU A 49 -0.63 11.26 6.35
C LEU A 49 -2.04 11.67 5.91
N GLN A 50 -2.94 11.97 6.85
CA GLN A 50 -4.30 12.39 6.49
C GLN A 50 -4.28 13.70 5.68
N THR A 51 -3.46 14.65 6.11
CA THR A 51 -3.31 15.93 5.40
C THR A 51 -2.72 15.71 4.01
N GLN A 52 -1.75 14.81 3.87
CA GLN A 52 -1.20 14.45 2.57
C GLN A 52 -2.24 13.81 1.65
N LEU A 53 -3.01 12.83 2.15
CA LEU A 53 -4.09 12.19 1.37
C LEU A 53 -5.14 13.19 0.88
N LEU A 54 -5.49 14.20 1.69
CA LEU A 54 -6.45 15.25 1.32
C LEU A 54 -5.87 16.23 0.30
N LYS A 55 -4.62 16.65 0.47
CA LYS A 55 -3.95 17.58 -0.45
C LYS A 55 -3.62 16.93 -1.79
N TYR A 56 -3.40 15.62 -1.78
CA TYR A 56 -2.91 14.89 -2.94
C TYR A 56 -4.04 14.15 -3.67
N GLY A 57 -4.87 14.93 -4.37
CA GLY A 57 -5.96 14.44 -5.23
C GLY A 57 -5.49 13.88 -6.58
N HIS A 58 -4.21 13.55 -6.74
CA HIS A 58 -3.65 13.12 -8.02
C HIS A 58 -3.85 11.63 -8.28
N ARG A 59 -3.97 11.27 -9.56
CA ARG A 59 -4.16 9.88 -10.03
C ARG A 59 -3.08 8.90 -9.57
N ASN A 60 -1.84 9.36 -9.49
CA ASN A 60 -0.69 8.55 -9.09
C ASN A 60 -0.38 8.74 -7.60
N LEU A 61 -1.00 7.98 -6.70
CA LEU A 61 -0.64 7.92 -5.28
C LEU A 61 0.34 6.76 -5.07
N GLY A 62 1.62 7.04 -5.28
CA GLY A 62 2.70 6.13 -4.89
C GLY A 62 3.13 6.38 -3.46
N PHE A 63 3.43 5.31 -2.74
CA PHE A 63 4.14 5.35 -1.47
C PHE A 63 5.15 4.22 -1.39
N TYR A 64 6.09 4.29 -0.47
CA TYR A 64 7.22 3.38 -0.38
C TYR A 64 7.47 3.02 1.06
N PHE A 65 7.69 1.74 1.33
CA PHE A 65 8.30 1.29 2.57
C PHE A 65 9.79 1.12 2.32
N LEU A 66 10.61 1.81 3.10
CA LEU A 66 12.05 1.82 2.96
C LEU A 66 12.73 1.43 4.27
N ASP A 67 13.76 0.60 4.18
CA ASP A 67 14.66 0.40 5.31
C ASP A 67 15.31 1.72 5.72
N LYS A 68 15.05 2.19 6.96
CA LYS A 68 15.51 3.49 7.47
C LYS A 68 17.03 3.65 7.47
N ALA A 69 17.79 2.55 7.39
CA ALA A 69 19.25 2.63 7.23
C ALA A 69 19.67 3.25 5.88
N GLN A 70 18.78 3.30 4.89
CA GLN A 70 19.08 3.77 3.55
C GLN A 70 18.58 5.20 3.34
N LYS A 71 19.44 6.09 2.83
CA LYS A 71 19.09 7.47 2.47
C LYS A 71 18.90 7.57 0.96
N ILE A 72 17.69 7.30 0.47
CA ILE A 72 17.37 7.16 -0.95
C ILE A 72 16.33 8.20 -1.36
N ASN A 73 16.52 8.85 -2.52
CA ASN A 73 15.51 9.72 -3.11
C ASN A 73 14.67 9.00 -4.20
N LYS A 74 13.66 9.68 -4.73
CA LYS A 74 12.69 9.08 -5.67
C LYS A 74 13.33 8.48 -6.93
N SER A 75 14.29 9.17 -7.54
CA SER A 75 14.92 8.69 -8.78
C SER A 75 15.80 7.47 -8.55
N GLN A 76 16.24 7.25 -7.31
CA GLN A 76 17.09 6.14 -6.92
C GLN A 76 16.33 4.86 -6.53
N ILE A 77 15.05 4.94 -6.12
CA ILE A 77 14.29 3.78 -5.60
C ILE A 77 14.31 2.56 -6.54
N TYR A 78 14.31 2.77 -7.85
CA TYR A 78 14.29 1.69 -8.83
C TYR A 78 15.66 1.28 -9.36
N ASN A 79 16.74 1.94 -8.92
CA ASN A 79 18.08 1.49 -9.26
C ASN A 79 18.35 0.16 -8.54
N ASP A 80 19.08 -0.75 -9.20
CA ASP A 80 19.36 -2.09 -8.67
C ASP A 80 20.04 -2.06 -7.29
N GLU A 81 20.85 -1.03 -7.03
CA GLU A 81 21.52 -0.80 -5.73
C GLU A 81 20.54 -0.56 -4.58
N TYR A 82 19.41 0.11 -4.84
CA TYR A 82 18.52 0.62 -3.81
C TYR A 82 17.19 -0.14 -3.75
N CYS A 83 16.73 -0.68 -4.88
CA CYS A 83 15.43 -1.35 -4.96
C CYS A 83 15.35 -2.63 -4.12
N ILE A 84 16.50 -3.18 -3.70
CA ILE A 84 16.59 -4.30 -2.77
C ILE A 84 16.07 -3.96 -1.38
N TYR A 85 15.99 -2.67 -1.02
CA TYR A 85 15.56 -2.19 0.30
C TYR A 85 14.14 -1.60 0.32
N ALA A 86 13.40 -1.69 -0.78
CA ALA A 86 12.14 -0.98 -0.96
C ALA A 86 10.96 -1.88 -1.33
N ILE A 87 9.77 -1.52 -0.84
CA ILE A 87 8.47 -2.01 -1.30
C ILE A 87 7.70 -0.81 -1.85
N GLU A 88 7.17 -0.94 -3.06
CA GLU A 88 6.28 0.03 -3.67
C GLU A 88 4.84 -0.22 -3.19
N GLY A 89 4.12 0.84 -2.86
CA GLY A 89 2.72 0.87 -2.49
C GLY A 89 1.92 1.79 -3.42
N LYS A 90 0.70 1.40 -3.77
CA LYS A 90 -0.24 2.21 -4.57
C LYS A 90 -1.66 2.07 -4.05
N GLY A 91 -2.45 3.13 -4.21
CA GLY A 91 -3.88 3.15 -3.88
C GLY A 91 -4.15 3.32 -2.37
N GLY A 92 -5.33 2.88 -1.92
CA GLY A 92 -5.78 3.06 -0.54
C GLY A 92 -6.55 4.36 -0.28
N ARG A 93 -7.05 5.02 -1.34
CA ARG A 93 -7.96 6.15 -1.21
C ARG A 93 -9.33 5.71 -0.71
N GLU A 94 -10.02 6.63 -0.07
CA GLU A 94 -11.36 6.43 0.46
C GLU A 94 -12.22 7.64 0.07
N THR A 95 -13.43 7.38 -0.42
CA THR A 95 -14.52 8.36 -0.48
C THR A 95 -15.66 7.89 0.42
N GLU A 96 -16.75 8.64 0.48
CA GLU A 96 -17.96 8.24 1.23
C GLU A 96 -18.39 6.81 0.84
N ASP A 97 -18.47 6.53 -0.46
CA ASP A 97 -19.01 5.26 -0.97
C ASP A 97 -17.95 4.25 -1.41
N ASN A 98 -16.70 4.65 -1.63
CA ASN A 98 -15.72 3.80 -2.30
C ASN A 98 -14.44 3.58 -1.48
N LEU A 99 -13.85 2.39 -1.62
CA LEU A 99 -12.51 2.06 -1.14
C LEU A 99 -11.64 1.57 -2.28
N GLU A 100 -10.48 2.20 -2.43
CA GLU A 100 -9.48 1.77 -3.40
C GLU A 100 -8.57 0.70 -2.79
N LYS A 101 -8.29 -0.33 -3.56
CA LYS A 101 -7.31 -1.35 -3.20
C LYS A 101 -5.91 -0.74 -3.01
N ILE A 102 -5.29 -1.08 -1.90
CA ILE A 102 -3.84 -0.96 -1.68
C ILE A 102 -3.13 -2.13 -2.38
N THR A 103 -2.17 -1.81 -3.24
CA THR A 103 -1.26 -2.78 -3.84
C THR A 103 0.14 -2.56 -3.31
N LEU A 104 0.69 -3.55 -2.62
CA LEU A 104 2.09 -3.58 -2.22
C LEU A 104 2.87 -4.51 -3.15
N ARG A 105 4.00 -4.05 -3.66
CA ARG A 105 4.89 -4.76 -4.57
C ARG A 105 6.31 -4.72 -4.03
N MET A 106 6.88 -5.90 -3.80
CA MET A 106 8.31 -6.04 -3.61
C MET A 106 9.04 -5.75 -4.93
N ILE A 107 9.87 -4.71 -4.97
CA ILE A 107 10.45 -4.20 -6.22
C ILE A 107 11.54 -5.15 -6.72
N SER A 108 12.51 -5.47 -5.87
CA SER A 108 13.59 -6.39 -6.22
C SER A 108 13.16 -7.87 -6.21
N LYS A 109 13.80 -8.68 -7.06
CA LYS A 109 13.71 -10.16 -7.03
C LYS A 109 14.56 -10.76 -5.91
N THR A 110 15.59 -10.04 -5.48
CA THR A 110 16.54 -10.43 -4.43
C THR A 110 16.55 -9.35 -3.34
N PRO A 111 15.42 -9.14 -2.64
CA PRO A 111 15.32 -8.12 -1.61
C PRO A 111 16.27 -8.41 -0.45
N ASP A 112 16.69 -7.36 0.25
CA ASP A 112 17.36 -7.48 1.53
C ASP A 112 16.47 -8.23 2.55
N LYS A 113 17.12 -8.91 3.49
CA LYS A 113 16.47 -9.73 4.51
C LYS A 113 15.48 -8.92 5.37
N ASN A 114 15.76 -7.66 5.68
CA ASN A 114 14.95 -6.84 6.57
C ASN A 114 13.63 -6.46 5.89
N ILE A 115 13.69 -5.89 4.68
CA ILE A 115 12.49 -5.50 3.93
C ILE A 115 11.65 -6.72 3.52
N LYS A 116 12.29 -7.86 3.19
CA LYS A 116 11.60 -9.14 2.96
C LYS A 116 10.91 -9.63 4.23
N GLY A 117 11.57 -9.49 5.38
CA GLY A 117 11.02 -9.82 6.69
C GLY A 117 9.78 -9.02 7.02
N PHE A 118 9.82 -7.71 6.80
CA PHE A 118 8.70 -6.78 6.98
C PHE A 118 7.52 -7.12 6.07
N PHE A 119 7.77 -7.34 4.76
CA PHE A 119 6.72 -7.73 3.81
C PHE A 119 6.00 -9.01 4.24
N ASN A 120 6.75 -10.02 4.68
CA ASN A 120 6.20 -11.26 5.18
C ASN A 120 5.45 -11.07 6.50
N ALA A 121 5.87 -10.13 7.36
CA ALA A 121 5.18 -9.81 8.60
C ALA A 121 3.79 -9.21 8.33
N ILE A 122 3.66 -8.25 7.40
CA ILE A 122 2.36 -7.72 6.95
C ILE A 122 1.45 -8.87 6.51
N LYS A 123 1.94 -9.74 5.63
CA LYS A 123 1.15 -10.86 5.11
C LYS A 123 0.72 -11.82 6.20
N ARG A 124 1.61 -12.17 7.14
CA ARG A 124 1.27 -13.02 8.28
C ARG A 124 0.21 -12.36 9.17
N LYS A 125 0.34 -11.06 9.45
CA LYS A 125 -0.63 -10.32 10.27
C LYS A 125 -2.03 -10.39 9.65
N LEU A 126 -2.15 -10.06 8.36
CA LEU A 126 -3.42 -10.14 7.60
C LEU A 126 -4.02 -11.56 7.59
N ASN A 127 -3.19 -12.60 7.50
CA ASN A 127 -3.67 -13.99 7.51
C ASN A 127 -4.24 -14.45 8.86
N HIS A 128 -3.81 -13.84 9.98
CA HIS A 128 -4.21 -14.26 11.33
C HIS A 128 -5.19 -13.28 11.99
N ASP A 129 -5.53 -12.17 11.33
CA ASP A 129 -6.49 -11.20 11.83
C ASP A 129 -7.91 -11.60 11.40
N GLU A 130 -8.75 -11.91 12.38
CA GLU A 130 -10.14 -12.32 12.17
C GLU A 130 -11.04 -11.22 11.56
N ASN A 131 -10.63 -9.96 11.63
CA ASN A 131 -11.36 -8.84 11.01
C ASN A 131 -11.16 -8.79 9.50
N PHE A 132 -10.09 -9.41 9.01
CA PHE A 132 -9.84 -9.55 7.58
C PHE A 132 -10.45 -10.85 7.06
N ALA A 133 -10.98 -10.78 5.85
CA ALA A 133 -11.25 -11.93 5.01
C ALA A 133 -10.39 -11.85 3.76
N GLN A 134 -10.32 -12.96 3.02
CA GLN A 134 -9.49 -13.07 1.82
C GLN A 134 -10.28 -13.66 0.66
N GLY A 135 -10.21 -13.00 -0.49
CA GLY A 135 -10.81 -13.45 -1.73
C GLY A 135 -11.92 -12.53 -2.25
N ILE A 136 -11.84 -12.18 -3.52
CA ILE A 136 -12.92 -11.50 -4.25
C ILE A 136 -13.51 -12.46 -5.29
N GLN A 137 -14.73 -12.18 -5.78
CA GLN A 137 -15.41 -12.98 -6.79
C GLN A 137 -14.53 -13.25 -8.01
N GLY A 138 -14.73 -14.44 -8.59
CA GLY A 138 -13.96 -14.98 -9.71
C GLY A 138 -13.02 -16.11 -9.30
N ASP A 139 -12.47 -16.76 -10.33
CA ASP A 139 -11.86 -18.10 -10.18
C ASP A 139 -10.33 -18.09 -10.25
N SER A 140 -9.73 -16.97 -10.63
CA SER A 140 -8.29 -16.85 -10.68
C SER A 140 -7.65 -16.83 -9.29
N ARG A 141 -6.42 -17.36 -9.21
CA ARG A 141 -5.57 -17.23 -8.03
C ARG A 141 -5.36 -15.77 -7.61
N LEU A 142 -5.39 -14.81 -8.53
CA LEU A 142 -5.25 -13.39 -8.21
C LEU A 142 -6.45 -12.89 -7.40
N HIS A 143 -7.66 -13.35 -7.73
CA HIS A 143 -8.87 -12.99 -6.99
C HIS A 143 -8.81 -13.49 -5.54
N GLN A 144 -8.25 -14.69 -5.32
CA GLN A 144 -8.09 -15.30 -4.00
C GLN A 144 -7.03 -14.61 -3.11
N GLN A 145 -6.26 -13.66 -3.62
CA GLN A 145 -5.16 -13.02 -2.87
C GLN A 145 -5.50 -11.65 -2.27
N HIS A 146 -6.73 -11.17 -2.46
CA HIS A 146 -7.18 -9.86 -1.99
C HIS A 146 -7.69 -9.95 -0.55
N TYR A 147 -7.01 -9.31 0.38
CA TYR A 147 -7.51 -9.12 1.73
C TYR A 147 -8.47 -7.94 1.76
N TYR A 148 -9.50 -8.01 2.59
CA TYR A 148 -10.42 -6.91 2.83
C TYR A 148 -10.93 -6.94 4.27
N LEU A 149 -11.19 -5.76 4.81
CA LEU A 149 -11.83 -5.64 6.12
C LEU A 149 -13.33 -5.95 6.00
N LYS A 150 -13.80 -6.93 6.80
CA LYS A 150 -15.20 -7.37 6.81
C LYS A 150 -16.17 -6.23 7.13
N SER A 151 -15.74 -5.26 7.94
CA SER A 151 -16.54 -4.11 8.37
C SER A 151 -17.03 -3.21 7.25
N TYR A 152 -16.40 -3.26 6.06
CA TYR A 152 -16.76 -2.45 4.89
C TYR A 152 -17.59 -3.21 3.84
N VAL A 153 -17.75 -4.52 3.98
CA VAL A 153 -18.56 -5.33 3.05
C VAL A 153 -20.01 -4.84 3.11
N GLY A 154 -20.59 -4.55 1.94
CA GLY A 154 -21.95 -4.02 1.82
C GLY A 154 -22.11 -2.55 2.22
N LYS A 155 -21.07 -1.91 2.78
CA LYS A 155 -21.07 -0.48 3.11
C LYS A 155 -20.37 0.37 2.07
N LYS A 156 -19.34 -0.17 1.43
CA LYS A 156 -18.56 0.53 0.40
C LYS A 156 -18.34 -0.34 -0.82
N VAL A 157 -18.25 0.32 -1.97
CA VAL A 157 -17.84 -0.30 -3.23
C VAL A 157 -16.33 -0.40 -3.26
N PHE A 158 -15.82 -1.60 -3.45
CA PHE A 158 -14.39 -1.84 -3.56
C PHE A 158 -13.94 -1.65 -5.00
N LYS A 159 -12.94 -0.80 -5.21
CA LYS A 159 -12.40 -0.43 -6.52
C LYS A 159 -10.94 -0.88 -6.62
N SER A 160 -10.53 -1.31 -7.81
CA SER A 160 -9.12 -1.60 -8.07
C SER A 160 -8.27 -0.34 -8.20
N ASP A 161 -8.83 0.70 -8.81
CA ASP A 161 -8.21 2.00 -9.11
C ASP A 161 -9.37 3.01 -9.24
N PHE A 162 -9.29 4.14 -8.53
CA PHE A 162 -10.31 5.19 -8.58
C PHE A 162 -10.37 5.94 -9.91
N TYR A 163 -9.31 5.92 -10.70
CA TYR A 163 -9.20 6.66 -11.96
C TYR A 163 -9.29 5.74 -13.18
N ASN A 164 -9.80 4.53 -12.99
CA ASN A 164 -10.11 3.60 -14.07
C ASN A 164 -11.56 3.15 -13.97
N ASP A 165 -12.47 3.98 -14.50
CA ASP A 165 -13.92 3.74 -14.45
C ASP A 165 -14.35 2.46 -15.20
N LYS A 166 -13.50 1.95 -16.09
CA LYS A 166 -13.73 0.70 -16.82
C LYS A 166 -13.38 -0.54 -15.99
N ALA A 167 -12.64 -0.39 -14.90
CA ALA A 167 -12.29 -1.52 -14.05
C ALA A 167 -13.52 -1.98 -13.24
N PRO A 168 -13.80 -3.29 -13.22
CA PRO A 168 -14.90 -3.82 -12.44
C PRO A 168 -14.68 -3.60 -10.94
N ALA A 169 -15.77 -3.48 -10.21
CA ALA A 169 -15.71 -3.49 -8.75
C ALA A 169 -15.17 -4.84 -8.24
N LEU A 170 -14.43 -4.80 -7.13
CA LEU A 170 -13.86 -5.97 -6.49
C LEU A 170 -14.86 -6.54 -5.48
N ILE A 171 -15.71 -7.45 -5.91
CA ILE A 171 -16.80 -7.95 -5.06
C ILE A 171 -16.22 -8.97 -4.06
N PRO A 172 -16.35 -8.78 -2.74
CA PRO A 172 -15.94 -9.78 -1.74
C PRO A 172 -16.61 -11.14 -1.94
N LYS A 173 -15.92 -12.23 -1.59
CA LYS A 173 -16.55 -13.55 -1.46
C LYS A 173 -17.29 -13.70 -0.14
#